data_AF-D3YZJ5-F1
#
_entry.id   AF-D3YZJ5-F1
#
_cell.length_a   1.000
_cell.length_b   1.000
_cell.length_c   1.000
_cell.angle_alpha   90.00
_cell.angle_beta   90.00
_cell.angle_gamma   90.00
#
_symmetry.space_group_name_H-M   'P 1'
#
loop_
_entity.id
_entity.type
_entity.pdbx_description
1 polymer ?
#
loop_
_entity_poly.entity_id
_entity_poly.type
_entity_poly.pdbx_seq_one_letter_code
_entity_poly.pdbx_strand_id
1 'polypeptide(L)'
;MNEVSVIKEGWLHKRGEYIKTWRPRYFLLKSDGSFIGYKERPEAPDQTLPPLNNFSVAECQLMKTERPRPNTFVIRCLQWTTVI
;
A
#
# COMPACT_ATOMS: atom_id res chain seq x y z
N MET A 1 23.49 -9.31 -2.67
CA MET A 1 22.04 -9.18 -2.42
C MET A 1 21.78 -7.70 -2.23
N ASN A 2 20.91 -7.08 -3.03
CA ASN A 2 20.62 -5.66 -2.83
C ASN A 2 19.85 -5.50 -1.52
N GLU A 3 20.30 -4.57 -0.67
CA GLU A 3 19.57 -4.24 0.55
C GLU A 3 18.21 -3.65 0.19
N VAL A 4 17.16 -4.17 0.84
CA VAL A 4 15.80 -3.65 0.68
C VAL A 4 15.67 -2.39 1.52
N SER A 5 15.58 -1.24 0.85
CA SER A 5 15.48 0.07 1.48
C SER A 5 14.09 0.68 1.27
N VAL A 6 13.67 1.57 2.18
CA VAL A 6 12.42 2.34 2.02
C VAL A 6 12.69 3.46 1.02
N ILE A 7 11.98 3.45 -0.12
CA ILE A 7 12.04 4.50 -1.15
C ILE A 7 11.15 5.68 -0.74
N LYS A 8 9.96 5.38 -0.23
CA LYS A 8 8.99 6.40 0.19
C LYS A 8 8.11 5.87 1.30
N GLU A 9 7.73 6.74 2.22
CA GLU A 9 6.80 6.42 3.28
C GLU A 9 5.83 7.57 3.55
N GLY A 10 4.69 7.26 4.17
CA GLY A 10 3.78 8.28 4.65
C GLY A 10 2.34 7.80 4.83
N TRP A 11 1.51 8.72 5.33
CA TRP A 11 0.10 8.48 5.54
C TRP A 11 -0.71 8.58 4.24
N LEU A 12 -1.55 7.57 4.02
CA LEU A 12 -2.54 7.56 2.94
C LEU A 12 -3.91 7.16 3.48
N HIS A 13 -4.96 7.61 2.80
CA HIS A 13 -6.31 7.09 3.02
C HIS A 13 -6.53 5.88 2.12
N LYS A 14 -6.59 4.67 2.70
CA LYS A 14 -6.89 3.44 1.97
C LYS A 14 -8.40 3.19 1.99
N ARG A 15 -9.00 2.91 0.82
CA ARG A 15 -10.36 2.39 0.74
C ARG A 15 -10.41 0.92 1.17
N GLY A 16 -11.34 0.59 2.06
CA GLY A 16 -11.59 -0.80 2.45
C GLY A 16 -12.14 -1.63 1.29
N GLU A 17 -11.77 -2.90 1.25
CA GLU A 17 -12.14 -3.83 0.18
C GLU A 17 -13.60 -4.29 0.31
N TYR A 18 -13.98 -4.79 1.49
CA TYR A 18 -15.36 -5.21 1.78
C TYR A 18 -16.22 -4.02 2.21
N ILE A 19 -15.84 -3.35 3.29
CA ILE A 19 -16.50 -2.14 3.78
C ILE A 19 -15.83 -0.92 3.14
N LYS A 20 -16.48 -0.30 2.16
CA LYS A 20 -15.94 0.77 1.28
C LYS A 20 -15.71 2.14 1.98
N THR A 21 -15.24 2.13 3.23
CA THR A 21 -14.82 3.30 4.01
C THR A 21 -13.35 3.64 3.75
N TRP A 22 -12.98 4.91 3.92
CA TRP A 22 -11.60 5.37 3.84
C TRP A 22 -10.96 5.32 5.23
N ARG A 23 -9.80 4.69 5.36
CA ARG A 23 -9.08 4.55 6.63
C ARG A 23 -7.65 5.04 6.49
N PRO A 24 -7.13 5.86 7.43
CA PRO A 24 -5.73 6.25 7.42
C PRO A 24 -4.85 5.01 7.63
N ARG A 25 -3.81 4.87 6.81
CA ARG A 25 -2.80 3.81 6.91
C ARG A 25 -1.44 4.41 6.60
N TYR A 26 -0.44 4.01 7.38
CA TYR A 26 0.94 4.39 7.12
C TYR A 26 1.55 3.39 6.14
N PHE A 27 1.92 3.85 4.95
CA PHE A 27 2.48 3.01 3.91
C PHE A 27 4.00 3.15 3.80
N LEU A 28 4.66 2.03 3.52
CA LEU A 28 6.06 1.93 3.15
C LEU A 28 6.13 1.37 1.72
N LEU A 29 6.80 2.10 0.83
CA LEU A 29 7.22 1.60 -0.48
C LEU A 29 8.71 1.25 -0.39
N LYS A 30 9.04 -0.01 -0.64
CA LYS A 30 10.40 -0.53 -0.59
C LYS A 30 10.99 -0.77 -1.98
N SER A 31 12.31 -0.87 -2.06
CA SER A 31 13.06 -1.03 -3.32
C SER A 31 12.86 -2.35 -4.05
N ASP A 32 12.37 -3.37 -3.35
CA ASP A 32 11.99 -4.67 -3.89
C ASP A 32 10.57 -4.68 -4.50
N GLY A 33 9.86 -3.55 -4.48
CA GLY A 33 8.48 -3.46 -4.93
C GLY A 33 7.46 -3.85 -3.86
N SER A 34 7.89 -4.10 -2.61
CA SER A 34 6.96 -4.30 -1.50
C SER A 34 6.26 -2.99 -1.15
N PHE A 35 4.93 -3.01 -1.14
CA PHE A 35 4.07 -1.89 -0.72
C PHE A 35 3.22 -2.31 0.47
N ILE A 36 3.66 -1.89 1.65
CA ILE A 36 3.20 -2.41 2.93
C ILE A 36 2.46 -1.31 3.69
N GLY A 37 1.28 -1.61 4.24
CA GLY A 37 0.46 -0.67 4.98
C GLY A 37 0.20 -1.11 6.42
N TYR A 38 0.41 -0.19 7.37
CA TYR A 38 0.21 -0.38 8.80
C TYR A 38 -0.93 0.48 9.30
N LYS A 39 -1.52 0.09 10.44
CA LYS A 39 -2.53 0.92 11.11
C LYS A 39 -1.91 2.22 11.63
N GLU A 40 -0.74 2.10 12.26
CA GLU A 40 0.04 3.20 12.83
C GLU A 40 1.44 3.20 12.23
N ARG A 41 2.17 4.31 12.36
CA ARG A 41 3.57 4.39 11.95
C ARG A 41 4.41 3.42 12.80
N PRO A 42 5.21 2.52 12.22
CA PRO A 42 6.13 1.68 12.98
C PRO A 42 7.27 2.54 13.55
N GLU A 43 7.42 2.57 14.87
CA GLU A 43 8.47 3.35 15.58
C GLU A 43 9.79 2.58 15.71
N ALA A 44 9.72 1.25 15.79
CA ALA A 44 10.89 0.37 15.88
C ALA A 44 10.67 -0.92 15.08
N PRO A 45 11.73 -1.52 14.50
CA PRO A 45 11.64 -2.77 13.74
C PRO A 45 11.12 -3.96 14.55
N ASP A 46 11.21 -3.91 15.89
CA ASP A 46 10.82 -5.00 16.79
C ASP A 46 9.41 -4.80 17.42
N GLN A 47 8.80 -3.63 17.24
CA GLN A 47 7.45 -3.29 17.74
C GLN A 47 6.42 -3.17 16.60
N THR A 48 6.70 -3.76 15.45
CA THR A 48 5.77 -3.68 14.32
C THR A 48 4.56 -4.56 14.60
N LEU A 49 3.41 -3.93 14.85
CA LEU A 49 2.12 -4.59 14.62
C LEU A 49 2.16 -5.23 13.21
N PRO A 50 1.59 -6.43 13.04
CA PRO A 50 1.62 -7.10 11.76
C PRO A 50 1.04 -6.18 10.67
N PRO A 51 1.66 -6.12 9.48
CA PRO A 51 1.16 -5.28 8.41
C PRO A 51 -0.27 -5.68 8.05
N LEU A 52 -1.15 -4.68 7.94
CA LEU A 52 -2.55 -4.91 7.53
C LEU A 52 -2.70 -5.01 6.01
N ASN A 53 -1.68 -4.54 5.29
CA ASN A 53 -1.62 -4.55 3.84
C ASN A 53 -0.21 -4.95 3.42
N ASN A 54 -0.10 -5.94 2.54
CA ASN A 54 1.18 -6.40 2.00
C ASN A 54 0.95 -6.77 0.54
N PHE A 55 1.36 -5.88 -0.37
CA PHE A 55 1.20 -6.05 -1.81
C PHE A 55 2.54 -5.95 -2.50
N SER A 56 2.72 -6.68 -3.59
CA SER A 56 3.78 -6.37 -4.55
C SER A 56 3.23 -5.40 -5.59
N VAL A 57 3.99 -4.35 -5.89
CA VAL A 57 3.69 -3.42 -6.99
C VAL A 57 4.51 -3.72 -8.25
N ALA A 58 5.17 -4.89 -8.30
CA ALA A 58 5.74 -5.39 -9.54
C ALA A 58 4.63 -5.56 -10.58
N GLU A 59 4.89 -5.06 -11.80
CA GLU A 59 3.96 -5.17 -12.95
C GLU A 59 2.55 -4.60 -12.69
N CYS A 60 2.42 -3.64 -11.77
CA CYS A 60 1.13 -3.01 -11.49
C CYS A 60 0.76 -1.94 -12.53
N GLN A 61 -0.54 -1.77 -12.75
CA GLN A 61 -1.07 -0.63 -13.49
C GLN A 61 -1.49 0.47 -12.52
N LEU A 62 -0.97 1.68 -12.74
CA LEU A 62 -1.36 2.87 -11.99
C LEU A 62 -2.44 3.65 -12.74
N MET A 63 -3.52 3.99 -12.05
CA MET A 63 -4.61 4.81 -12.58
C MET A 63 -4.87 5.98 -11.64
N LYS A 64 -5.10 7.17 -12.17
CA LYS A 64 -5.54 8.35 -11.42
C LYS A 64 -7.03 8.57 -11.66
N THR A 65 -7.78 8.96 -10.63
CA THR A 65 -9.21 9.22 -10.72
C THR A 65 -9.63 10.31 -9.74
N GLU A 66 -10.56 11.16 -10.17
CA GLU A 66 -11.17 12.18 -9.30
C GLU A 66 -12.47 11.68 -8.64
N ARG A 67 -12.87 10.44 -8.93
CA ARG A 67 -14.04 9.77 -8.33
C ARG A 67 -13.63 8.49 -7.61
N PRO A 68 -14.25 8.14 -6.45
CA PRO A 68 -15.33 8.87 -5.77
C PRO A 68 -14.86 10.08 -4.94
N ARG A 69 -13.54 10.30 -4.82
CA ARG A 69 -12.95 11.47 -4.15
C ARG A 69 -11.83 12.05 -5.02
N PRO A 70 -11.59 13.37 -4.95
CA PRO A 70 -10.44 13.97 -5.60
C PRO A 70 -9.12 13.37 -5.12
N ASN A 71 -8.07 13.48 -5.93
CA ASN A 71 -6.72 13.00 -5.61
C ASN A 71 -6.65 11.50 -5.31
N THR A 72 -7.51 10.69 -5.94
CA THR A 72 -7.50 9.24 -5.77
C THR A 72 -6.61 8.59 -6.83
N PHE A 73 -5.82 7.60 -6.42
CA PHE A 73 -5.13 6.70 -7.33
C PHE A 73 -5.51 5.26 -7.02
N VAL A 74 -5.44 4.41 -8.05
CA VAL A 74 -5.68 2.98 -7.97
C VAL A 74 -4.41 2.28 -8.43
N ILE A 75 -3.94 1.36 -7.61
CA ILE A 75 -2.93 0.38 -7.96
C ILE A 75 -3.69 -0.88 -8.30
N ARG A 76 -3.58 -1.34 -9.55
CA ARG A 76 -4.17 -2.60 -10.01
C ARG A 76 -3.05 -3.61 -10.18
N CYS A 77 -3.12 -4.72 -9.46
CA CYS A 77 -2.14 -5.80 -9.56
C CYS A 77 -2.84 -7.09 -9.98
N LEU A 78 -2.10 -7.96 -10.68
CA LEU A 78 -2.54 -9.33 -10.92
C LEU A 78 -2.10 -10.18 -9.71
N GLN A 79 -3.04 -10.84 -9.03
CA GLN A 79 -2.71 -11.95 -8.14
C GLN A 79 -3.18 -13.24 -8.81
N TRP A 80 -2.23 -14.05 -9.28
CA TRP A 80 -2.49 -15.27 -10.05
C TRP A 80 -3.28 -15.01 -11.33
N THR A 81 -4.56 -15.36 -11.39
CA THR A 81 -5.45 -15.10 -12.55
C THR A 81 -6.46 -13.98 -12.28
N THR A 82 -6.43 -13.37 -11.09
CA THR A 82 -7.43 -12.42 -10.62
C THR A 82 -6.85 -11.01 -10.54
N VAL A 83 -7.59 -10.03 -11.07
CA VAL A 83 -7.28 -8.61 -10.92
C VAL A 83 -7.81 -8.12 -9.58
N ILE A 84 -6.95 -7.53 -8.75
CA ILE A 84 -7.28 -6.95 -7.44
C ILE A 84 -7.02 -5.45 -7.43
#